data_AF-A0AAN0K3H4-F1
#
_entry.id   AF-A0AAN0K3H4-F1
#
_cell.length_a   1.000
_cell.length_b   1.000
_cell.length_c   1.000
_cell.angle_alpha   90.00
_cell.angle_beta   90.00
_cell.angle_gamma   90.00
#
_symmetry.space_group_name_H-M   'P 1'
#
loop_
_entity.id
_entity.type
_entity.pdbx_description
1 polymer ?
#
loop_
_entity_poly.entity_id
_entity_poly.type
_entity_poly.pdbx_seq_one_letter_code
_entity_poly.pdbx_strand_id
1 'polypeptide(L)'
;MAENEKLQADLVNKKLETDENEETVQMTKLKLTRVPTLHDDWRESHTLPVEVLMTSFASHHKSNDHWYSPSFYSHQEGYKLCLSGVRANGESEGSGTHLSIHIHLMRGDHDETLKWPVRGKVKLELFIWGLHMCFKTLLLPVTAVTW
;
A
#
# COMPACT_ATOMS: atom_id res chain seq x y z
N MET A 1 4.19 33.02 51.46
CA MET A 1 3.23 32.07 50.84
C MET A 1 3.21 32.20 49.32
N ALA A 2 3.10 33.43 48.78
CA ALA A 2 3.09 33.69 47.33
C ALA A 2 4.36 33.22 46.55
N GLU A 3 5.55 33.26 47.16
CA GLU A 3 6.78 32.83 46.47
C GLU A 3 6.83 31.32 46.21
N ASN A 4 6.27 30.50 47.11
CA ASN A 4 6.23 29.06 46.93
C ASN A 4 5.24 28.66 45.82
N GLU A 5 4.09 29.34 45.74
CA GLU A 5 3.11 29.11 44.67
C GLU A 5 3.68 29.48 43.30
N LYS A 6 4.47 30.55 43.22
CA LYS A 6 5.16 30.95 41.99
C LYS A 6 6.21 29.92 41.56
N LEU A 7 7.02 29.43 42.51
CA LEU A 7 7.99 28.35 42.27
C LEU A 7 7.34 27.06 41.78
N GLN A 8 6.16 26.71 42.30
CA GLN A 8 5.40 25.54 41.84
C GLN A 8 4.89 25.72 40.40
N ALA A 9 4.36 26.90 40.06
CA ALA A 9 3.90 27.20 38.71
C ALA A 9 5.04 27.14 37.69
N ASP A 10 6.22 27.68 38.04
CA ASP A 10 7.40 27.68 37.18
C ASP A 10 7.92 26.25 36.93
N LEU A 11 7.87 25.37 37.94
CA LEU A 11 8.25 23.95 37.81
C LEU A 11 7.29 23.16 36.92
N VAL A 12 5.98 23.44 37.02
CA VAL A 12 4.96 22.80 36.18
C VAL A 12 5.12 23.21 34.73
N ASN A 13 5.31 24.51 34.46
CA ASN A 13 5.51 25.01 33.10
C ASN A 13 6.77 24.42 32.46
N LYS A 14 7.88 24.38 33.22
CA LYS A 14 9.13 23.78 32.73
C LYS A 14 8.98 22.30 32.40
N LYS A 15 8.17 21.57 33.18
CA LYS A 15 7.89 20.15 32.92
C LYS A 15 7.02 19.98 31.66
N LEU A 16 5.96 20.78 31.53
CA LEU A 16 5.09 20.78 30.35
C LEU A 16 5.86 21.10 29.06
N GLU A 17 6.73 22.11 29.09
CA GLU A 17 7.59 22.44 27.94
C GLU A 17 8.57 21.31 27.60
N THR A 18 9.07 20.58 28.61
CA THR A 18 9.97 19.44 28.40
C THR A 18 9.23 18.26 27.77
N ASP A 19 8.03 17.97 28.26
CA ASP A 19 7.17 16.88 27.77
C ASP A 19 6.69 17.19 26.33
N GLU A 20 6.25 18.42 26.05
CA GLU A 20 5.87 18.86 24.69
C GLU A 20 7.06 18.85 23.72
N ASN A 21 8.26 19.22 24.17
CA ASN A 21 9.47 19.17 23.37
C ASN A 21 9.92 17.71 23.11
N GLU A 22 9.75 16.82 24.09
CA GLU A 22 10.05 15.40 23.92
C GLU A 22 9.07 14.72 22.97
N GLU A 23 7.77 15.01 23.07
CA GLU A 23 6.75 14.54 22.14
C GLU A 23 6.96 15.09 20.73
N THR A 24 7.28 16.38 20.58
CA THR A 24 7.60 16.95 19.27
C THR A 24 8.90 16.39 18.71
N VAL A 25 9.93 16.14 19.53
CA VAL A 25 11.16 15.46 19.07
C VAL A 25 10.87 14.02 18.67
N GLN A 26 10.05 13.28 19.42
CA GLN A 26 9.63 11.91 19.08
C GLN A 26 8.79 11.89 17.80
N MET A 27 7.83 12.80 17.65
CA MET A 27 7.00 12.95 16.45
C MET A 27 7.81 13.42 15.25
N THR A 28 8.78 14.31 15.45
CA THR A 28 9.67 14.77 14.39
C THR A 28 10.64 13.65 14.00
N LYS A 29 11.14 12.86 14.95
CA LYS A 29 11.94 11.66 14.70
C LYS A 29 11.12 10.59 13.97
N LEU A 30 9.87 10.35 14.34
CA LEU A 30 8.95 9.44 13.64
C LEU A 30 8.62 9.94 12.21
N LYS A 31 8.43 11.25 12.02
CA LYS A 31 8.23 11.88 10.70
C LYS A 31 9.50 11.87 9.85
N LEU A 32 10.68 12.00 10.46
CA LEU A 32 11.99 12.03 9.79
C LEU A 32 12.55 10.62 9.53
N THR A 33 12.07 9.61 10.28
CA THR A 33 12.37 8.21 10.02
C THR A 33 11.61 7.81 8.76
N ARG A 34 12.21 8.08 7.61
CA ARG A 34 11.76 7.66 6.28
C ARG A 34 11.70 6.13 6.29
N VAL A 35 10.52 5.58 6.57
CA VAL A 35 10.31 4.14 6.59
C VAL A 35 10.38 3.65 5.14
N PRO A 36 11.34 2.80 4.74
CA PRO A 36 11.49 2.45 3.34
C PRO A 36 10.35 1.52 2.95
N THR A 37 9.47 2.06 2.13
CA THR A 37 8.34 1.38 1.51
C THR A 37 8.82 0.73 0.20
N LEU A 38 8.05 -0.16 -0.45
CA LEU A 38 8.26 -0.64 -1.82
C LEU A 38 8.65 0.55 -2.67
N HIS A 39 9.95 0.67 -2.84
CA HIS A 39 10.65 1.66 -3.63
C HIS A 39 10.34 3.14 -3.33
N ASP A 40 10.87 3.65 -2.22
CA ASP A 40 10.96 5.11 -1.98
C ASP A 40 12.05 5.82 -2.80
N ASP A 41 12.96 5.11 -3.45
CA ASP A 41 13.98 5.71 -4.29
C ASP A 41 13.55 5.73 -5.75
N TRP A 42 12.98 6.87 -6.16
CA TRP A 42 12.74 7.24 -7.55
C TRP A 42 14.00 7.23 -8.45
N ARG A 43 15.19 6.95 -7.91
CA ARG A 43 16.39 6.64 -8.68
C ARG A 43 16.46 5.13 -8.88
N GLU A 44 15.98 4.70 -10.04
CA GLU A 44 16.35 3.45 -10.71
C GLU A 44 16.17 2.16 -9.88
N SER A 45 14.93 1.70 -9.71
CA SER A 45 14.72 0.24 -9.81
C SER A 45 14.03 -0.10 -11.11
N HIS A 46 14.83 -0.73 -11.95
CA HIS A 46 14.46 -1.37 -13.20
C HIS A 46 13.66 -2.66 -12.94
N THR A 47 12.71 -2.66 -12.00
CA THR A 47 11.75 -3.76 -11.96
C THR A 47 10.88 -3.62 -13.19
N LEU A 48 11.13 -4.49 -14.16
CA LEU A 48 10.37 -4.50 -15.39
C LEU A 48 8.89 -4.67 -15.06
N PRO A 49 7.99 -3.96 -15.77
CA PRO A 49 6.56 -4.18 -15.61
C PRO A 49 6.24 -5.67 -15.72
N VAL A 50 5.52 -6.21 -14.75
CA VAL A 50 5.03 -7.58 -14.83
C VAL A 50 3.83 -7.58 -15.78
N GLU A 51 4.03 -8.14 -16.96
CA GLU A 51 2.96 -8.33 -17.92
C GLU A 51 2.13 -9.57 -17.55
N VAL A 52 0.83 -9.36 -17.39
CA VAL A 52 -0.12 -10.43 -17.08
C VAL A 52 -1.17 -10.47 -18.18
N LEU A 53 -1.23 -11.60 -18.90
CA LEU A 53 -2.25 -11.83 -19.92
C LEU A 53 -3.41 -12.63 -19.35
N MET A 54 -4.60 -12.03 -19.32
CA MET A 54 -5.83 -12.76 -19.07
C MET A 54 -6.35 -13.38 -20.37
N THR A 55 -6.30 -14.70 -20.45
CA THR A 55 -6.89 -15.44 -21.57
C THR A 55 -8.41 -15.52 -21.40
N SER A 56 -9.14 -15.69 -22.51
CA SER A 56 -10.58 -15.96 -22.49
C SER A 56 -11.45 -14.92 -21.77
N PHE A 57 -11.10 -13.63 -21.84
CA PHE A 57 -11.85 -12.53 -21.21
C PHE A 57 -13.37 -12.63 -21.45
N ALA A 58 -13.79 -12.89 -22.69
CA ALA A 58 -15.21 -12.98 -23.05
C ALA A 58 -15.94 -14.13 -22.34
N SER A 59 -15.25 -15.24 -22.09
CA SER A 59 -15.80 -16.35 -21.31
C SER A 59 -15.99 -15.90 -19.87
N HIS A 60 -14.94 -15.32 -19.27
CA HIS A 60 -14.99 -14.85 -17.88
C HIS A 60 -16.04 -13.75 -17.64
N HIS A 61 -16.25 -12.88 -18.63
CA HIS A 61 -17.33 -11.89 -18.61
C HIS A 61 -18.72 -12.53 -18.65
N LYS A 62 -18.91 -13.59 -19.43
CA LYS A 62 -20.21 -14.28 -19.51
C LYS A 62 -20.51 -15.10 -18.25
N SER A 63 -19.52 -15.80 -17.70
CA SER A 63 -19.66 -16.58 -16.47
C SER A 63 -19.67 -15.73 -15.21
N ASN A 64 -19.15 -14.49 -15.29
CA ASN A 64 -18.92 -13.62 -14.13
C ASN A 64 -18.12 -14.30 -13.02
N ASP A 65 -17.17 -15.15 -13.41
CA ASP A 65 -16.31 -15.89 -12.50
C ASP A 65 -15.06 -15.09 -12.14
N HIS A 66 -14.44 -15.48 -11.02
CA HIS A 66 -13.17 -14.91 -10.59
C HIS A 66 -12.02 -15.48 -11.40
N TRP A 67 -11.27 -14.59 -12.04
CA TRP A 67 -9.97 -14.93 -12.60
C TRP A 67 -8.82 -14.53 -11.65
N TYR A 68 -7.79 -15.37 -11.62
CA TYR A 68 -6.56 -15.18 -10.86
C TYR A 68 -5.35 -15.26 -11.78
N SER A 69 -4.40 -14.33 -11.62
CA SER A 69 -3.13 -14.42 -12.32
C SER A 69 -2.21 -15.45 -11.66
N PRO A 70 -1.21 -15.95 -12.41
CA PRO A 70 -0.02 -16.50 -11.78
C PRO A 70 0.58 -15.50 -10.77
N SER A 71 1.20 -16.01 -9.72
CA SER A 71 1.89 -15.17 -8.75
C SER A 71 3.17 -14.60 -9.33
N PHE A 72 3.50 -13.37 -8.94
CA PHE A 72 4.74 -12.70 -9.30
C PHE A 72 5.34 -12.01 -8.08
N TYR A 73 6.62 -11.67 -8.16
CA TYR A 73 7.31 -10.97 -7.10
C TYR A 73 7.49 -9.49 -7.45
N SER A 74 7.43 -8.61 -6.47
CA SER A 74 7.62 -7.16 -6.70
C SER A 74 9.04 -6.81 -7.17
N HIS A 75 10.03 -7.58 -6.74
CA HIS A 75 11.44 -7.57 -7.15
C HIS A 75 12.05 -8.93 -6.79
N GLN A 76 13.33 -9.15 -7.10
CA GLN A 76 14.05 -10.33 -6.65
C GLN A 76 14.01 -10.41 -5.10
N GLU A 77 13.58 -11.56 -4.57
CA GLU A 77 13.36 -11.78 -3.12
C GLU A 77 12.33 -10.83 -2.48
N GLY A 78 11.43 -10.26 -3.30
CA GLY A 78 10.42 -9.31 -2.86
C GLY A 78 9.11 -9.93 -2.35
N TYR A 79 8.10 -9.08 -2.19
CA TYR A 79 6.74 -9.50 -1.83
C TYR A 79 6.14 -10.36 -2.94
N LYS A 80 5.50 -11.46 -2.56
CA LYS A 80 4.74 -12.31 -3.49
C LYS A 80 3.33 -11.75 -3.65
N LEU A 81 2.95 -11.49 -4.89
CA LEU A 81 1.70 -10.85 -5.27
C LEU A 81 0.97 -11.69 -6.31
N CYS A 82 -0.34 -11.53 -6.41
CA CYS A 82 -1.11 -11.94 -7.58
C CYS A 82 -2.22 -10.92 -7.86
N LEU A 83 -2.66 -10.85 -9.11
CA LEU A 83 -3.90 -10.18 -9.44
C LEU A 83 -5.04 -11.14 -9.11
N SER A 84 -5.94 -10.69 -8.26
CA SER A 84 -7.13 -11.44 -7.87
C SER A 84 -8.39 -10.72 -8.30
N GLY A 85 -9.45 -11.49 -8.53
CA GLY A 85 -10.78 -10.95 -8.74
C GLY A 85 -10.82 -9.99 -9.92
N VAL A 86 -10.18 -10.36 -11.04
CA VAL A 86 -10.43 -9.70 -12.32
C VAL A 86 -11.83 -10.08 -12.76
N ARG A 87 -12.81 -9.27 -12.35
CA ARG A 87 -14.22 -9.49 -12.68
C ARG A 87 -14.60 -8.53 -13.78
N ALA A 88 -14.88 -9.11 -14.94
CA ALA A 88 -15.20 -8.36 -16.13
C ALA A 88 -16.54 -7.60 -16.04
N ASN A 89 -17.44 -7.98 -15.13
CA ASN A 89 -18.64 -7.20 -14.78
C ASN A 89 -18.48 -6.44 -13.45
N GLY A 90 -17.27 -6.31 -12.92
CA GLY A 90 -17.03 -5.50 -11.73
C GLY A 90 -17.55 -6.13 -10.46
N GLU A 91 -17.41 -5.39 -9.36
CA GLU A 91 -17.83 -5.77 -8.03
C GLU A 91 -18.24 -4.51 -7.26
N SER A 92 -19.11 -4.67 -6.25
CA SER A 92 -19.58 -3.56 -5.40
C SER A 92 -20.26 -2.47 -6.25
N GLU A 93 -19.94 -1.20 -6.01
CA GLU A 93 -20.46 -0.02 -6.72
C GLU A 93 -20.19 -0.05 -8.24
N GLY A 94 -19.21 -0.83 -8.69
CA GLY A 94 -18.87 -1.00 -10.11
C GLY A 94 -19.55 -2.19 -10.79
N SER A 95 -20.44 -2.92 -10.09
CA SER A 95 -21.09 -4.11 -10.60
C SER A 95 -21.91 -3.83 -11.88
N GLY A 96 -21.79 -4.72 -12.87
CA GLY A 96 -22.40 -4.64 -14.19
C GLY A 96 -21.81 -3.59 -15.14
N THR A 97 -20.86 -2.76 -14.71
CA THR A 97 -20.45 -1.56 -15.47
C THR A 97 -18.94 -1.36 -15.61
N HIS A 98 -18.16 -1.89 -14.68
CA HIS A 98 -16.71 -1.70 -14.64
C HIS A 98 -15.97 -3.03 -14.65
N LEU A 99 -14.67 -2.99 -14.97
CA LEU A 99 -13.74 -4.06 -14.66
C LEU A 99 -13.19 -3.84 -13.25
N SER A 100 -13.40 -4.79 -12.34
CA SER A 100 -12.74 -4.78 -11.03
C SER A 100 -11.47 -5.61 -11.09
N ILE A 101 -10.37 -5.08 -10.55
CA ILE A 101 -9.07 -5.75 -10.43
C ILE A 101 -8.57 -5.51 -9.01
N HIS A 102 -8.19 -6.58 -8.31
CA HIS A 102 -7.58 -6.50 -6.99
C HIS A 102 -6.16 -7.05 -7.04
N ILE A 103 -5.31 -6.57 -6.12
CA ILE A 103 -3.98 -7.12 -5.90
C ILE A 103 -4.02 -7.82 -4.56
N HIS A 104 -3.71 -9.11 -4.55
CA HIS A 104 -3.55 -9.88 -3.34
C HIS A 104 -2.08 -10.01 -3.00
N LEU A 105 -1.77 -9.71 -1.75
CA LEU A 105 -0.50 -10.03 -1.12
C LEU A 105 -0.56 -11.47 -0.63
N MET A 106 0.34 -12.31 -1.13
CA MET A 106 0.44 -13.71 -0.75
C MET A 106 1.63 -13.93 0.19
N ARG A 107 1.63 -15.05 0.90
CA ARG A 107 2.80 -15.49 1.67
C ARG A 107 3.97 -15.71 0.71
N GLY A 108 5.03 -14.92 0.88
CA GLY A 108 6.28 -15.01 0.14
C GLY A 108 7.30 -15.91 0.83
N ASP A 109 8.34 -16.26 0.08
CA ASP A 109 9.42 -17.11 0.58
C ASP A 109 10.45 -16.32 1.41
N HIS A 110 10.39 -14.99 1.37
CA HIS A 110 11.34 -14.07 2.00
C HIS A 110 10.64 -13.09 2.97
N ASP A 111 9.40 -13.38 3.37
CA ASP A 111 8.55 -12.46 4.16
C ASP A 111 9.22 -12.03 5.48
N GLU A 112 10.07 -12.88 6.06
CA GLU A 112 10.83 -12.61 7.29
C GLU A 112 11.91 -11.52 7.13
N THR A 113 12.38 -11.29 5.91
CA THR A 113 13.39 -10.25 5.61
C THR A 113 12.77 -8.94 5.13
N LEU A 114 11.49 -8.99 4.74
CA LEU A 114 10.77 -7.87 4.15
C LEU A 114 10.18 -6.95 5.23
N LYS A 115 9.89 -5.71 4.85
CA LYS A 115 9.42 -4.65 5.75
C LYS A 115 7.91 -4.61 5.86
N TRP A 116 7.42 -4.86 7.07
CA TRP A 116 5.99 -4.83 7.35
C TRP A 116 5.57 -3.57 8.13
N PRO A 117 4.34 -3.04 7.91
CA PRO A 117 3.41 -3.43 6.86
C PRO A 117 3.91 -3.04 5.47
N VAL A 118 3.45 -3.76 4.45
CA VAL A 118 3.71 -3.42 3.05
C VAL A 118 3.26 -2.00 2.80
N ARG A 119 4.14 -1.15 2.30
CA ARG A 119 3.76 0.18 1.81
C ARG A 119 4.42 0.36 0.47
N GLY A 120 3.78 1.04 -0.47
CA GLY A 120 4.22 1.06 -1.85
C GLY A 120 3.18 1.64 -2.78
N LYS A 121 3.62 2.13 -3.94
CA LYS A 121 2.71 2.52 -5.01
C LYS A 121 2.65 1.40 -6.05
N VAL A 122 1.45 0.89 -6.30
CA VAL A 122 1.21 -0.02 -7.42
C VAL A 122 0.61 0.75 -8.58
N LYS A 123 1.14 0.53 -9.79
CA LYS A 123 0.59 1.05 -11.04
C LYS A 123 0.07 -0.14 -11.84
N LEU A 124 -1.22 -0.11 -12.19
CA LEU A 124 -1.88 -1.16 -12.98
C LEU A 124 -2.20 -0.60 -14.37
N GLU A 125 -1.58 -1.18 -15.39
CA GLU A 125 -1.79 -0.81 -16.79
C GLU A 125 -2.68 -1.86 -17.48
N LEU A 126 -3.78 -1.43 -18.08
CA LEU A 126 -4.64 -2.32 -18.86
C LEU A 126 -4.38 -2.08 -20.35
N PHE A 127 -3.84 -3.09 -21.02
CA PHE A 127 -3.66 -3.09 -22.46
C PHE A 127 -4.78 -3.86 -23.14
N ILE A 128 -5.53 -3.19 -24.02
CA ILE A 128 -6.53 -3.80 -24.90
C ILE A 128 -5.99 -3.73 -26.31
N TRP A 129 -5.86 -4.88 -26.98
CA TRP A 129 -5.42 -4.93 -28.37
C TRP A 129 -6.42 -4.18 -29.25
N GLY A 130 -6.03 -3.01 -29.76
CA GLY A 130 -6.85 -2.17 -30.64
C GLY A 130 -7.59 -0.98 -29.97
N LEU A 131 -7.48 -0.76 -28.65
CA LEU A 131 -7.98 0.44 -27.98
C LEU A 131 -7.01 0.88 -26.87
N HIS A 132 -6.51 2.12 -26.95
CA HIS A 132 -5.69 2.71 -25.88
C HIS A 132 -6.63 3.37 -24.86
N MET A 133 -6.93 2.68 -23.76
CA MET A 133 -7.73 3.22 -22.65
C MET A 133 -6.86 3.53 -21.43
N CYS A 134 -7.17 4.63 -20.73
CA CYS A 134 -6.36 5.21 -19.65
C CYS A 134 -7.02 5.05 -18.24
N PHE A 135 -6.23 5.26 -17.19
CA PHE A 135 -6.14 4.49 -15.94
C PHE A 135 -7.02 4.90 -14.73
N LYS A 136 -7.11 3.98 -13.75
CA LYS A 136 -7.40 4.28 -12.32
C LYS A 136 -6.20 3.87 -11.45
N THR A 137 -5.62 4.81 -10.71
CA THR A 137 -4.54 4.52 -9.72
C THR A 137 -5.18 3.88 -8.49
N LEU A 138 -4.82 2.64 -8.18
CA LEU A 138 -5.22 2.00 -6.94
C LEU A 138 -4.19 2.33 -5.86
N LEU A 139 -4.49 3.32 -5.01
CA LEU A 139 -3.80 3.45 -3.73
C LEU A 139 -4.35 2.32 -2.86
N LEU A 140 -3.50 1.44 -2.37
CA LEU A 140 -3.91 0.44 -1.39
C LEU A 140 -3.99 1.13 -0.01
N PRO A 141 -5.18 1.41 0.56
CA PRO A 141 -5.27 1.62 2.00
C PRO A 141 -4.96 0.27 2.66
N VAL A 142 -3.84 0.20 3.34
CA VAL A 142 -3.44 -0.97 4.12
C VAL A 142 -4.35 -1.05 5.33
N THR A 143 -5.45 -1.78 5.26
CA THR A 143 -6.09 -2.29 6.48
C THR A 143 -5.31 -3.51 6.91
N ALA A 144 -4.54 -3.33 7.98
CA ALA A 144 -3.73 -4.34 8.61
C ALA A 144 -4.60 -5.27 9.47
N VAL A 145 -4.16 -6.55 9.55
CA VAL A 145 -4.35 -7.56 10.62
C VAL A 145 -5.79 -8.13 10.76
N THR A 146 -6.03 -9.44 10.84
CA THR A 146 -5.47 -10.49 11.72
C THR A 146 -5.68 -11.91 11.16
N TRP A 147 -4.90 -12.86 11.71
CA TRP A 147 -4.82 -14.29 11.40
C TRP A 147 -6.14 -15.05 11.51
#